data_AF-W1XTE3-F1
#
_entry.id   AF-W1XTE3-F1
#
_cell.length_a   1.000
_cell.length_b   1.000
_cell.length_c   1.000
_cell.angle_alpha   90.00
_cell.angle_beta   90.00
_cell.angle_gamma   90.00
#
_symmetry.space_group_name_H-M   'P 1'
#
loop_
_entity.id
_entity.type
_entity.pdbx_description
1 polymer ?
#
loop_
_entity_poly.entity_id
_entity_poly.type
_entity_poly.pdbx_seq_one_letter_code
_entity_poly.pdbx_strand_id
1 'polypeptide(L)'
;NVSNGATLNSTGYGFIGGNASGKGIVNISTDSLWNLKTSSTNAQLLQVGVLGTGELNITTGGIGKARDTQIALNDKSKGDV
;
A
#
# COMPACT_ATOMS: atom_id res chain seq x y z
N ASN A 1 -1.47 -9.54 -0.78
CA ASN A 1 -2.70 -9.81 -0.01
C ASN A 1 -2.35 -10.00 1.45
N VAL A 2 -3.08 -9.34 2.35
CA VAL A 2 -3.06 -9.57 3.80
C VAL A 2 -4.45 -10.04 4.17
N SER A 3 -4.57 -11.29 4.63
CA SER A 3 -5.87 -11.93 4.81
C SER A 3 -5.91 -12.88 6.00
N ASN A 4 -7.08 -13.43 6.30
CA ASN A 4 -7.29 -14.44 7.35
C ASN A 4 -6.89 -13.97 8.75
N GLY A 5 -7.18 -12.70 9.08
CA GLY A 5 -6.82 -12.13 10.38
C GLY A 5 -5.31 -11.88 10.55
N ALA A 6 -4.52 -11.96 9.47
CA ALA A 6 -3.08 -11.84 9.56
C ALA A 6 -2.63 -10.41 9.85
N THR A 7 -1.49 -10.30 10.54
CA THR A 7 -0.74 -9.06 10.66
C THR A 7 0.53 -9.14 9.82
N LEU A 8 0.67 -8.27 8.82
CA LEU A 8 1.88 -8.10 8.03
C LEU A 8 2.64 -6.86 8.48
N ASN A 9 3.94 -7.00 8.74
CA ASN A 9 4.84 -5.88 8.97
C ASN A 9 5.81 -5.76 7.78
N SER A 10 5.74 -4.67 7.04
CA SER A 10 6.65 -4.39 5.92
C SER A 10 7.61 -3.29 6.30
N THR A 11 8.92 -3.57 6.17
CA THR A 11 10.01 -2.64 6.51
C THR A 11 10.69 -1.97 5.33
N GLY A 12 10.39 -2.41 4.11
CA GLY A 12 10.84 -1.76 2.88
C GLY A 12 9.99 -0.54 2.51
N TYR A 13 10.35 0.09 1.40
CA TYR A 13 9.56 1.17 0.81
C TYR A 13 8.15 0.71 0.43
N GLY A 14 7.14 1.55 0.68
CA GLY A 14 5.75 1.27 0.32
C GLY A 14 5.42 1.68 -1.10
N PHE A 15 5.68 0.82 -2.09
CA PHE A 15 5.26 1.06 -3.47
C PHE A 15 4.21 0.05 -3.91
N ILE A 16 3.13 0.54 -4.51
CA ILE A 16 2.17 -0.26 -5.28
C ILE A 16 2.18 0.29 -6.71
N GLY A 17 2.69 -0.47 -7.68
CA GLY A 17 2.81 0.01 -9.06
C GLY A 17 3.87 1.12 -9.25
N GLY A 18 5.05 0.97 -8.64
CA GLY A 18 6.06 2.04 -8.56
C GLY A 18 6.75 2.43 -9.88
N ASN A 19 6.78 1.56 -10.89
CA ASN A 19 7.51 1.78 -12.15
C ASN A 19 6.57 2.15 -13.30
N ALA A 20 7.08 2.79 -14.36
CA ALA A 20 6.30 3.34 -15.48
C ALA A 20 5.30 2.37 -16.14
N SER A 21 5.65 1.09 -16.25
CA SER A 21 4.77 0.02 -16.74
C SER A 21 4.34 -0.96 -15.64
N GLY A 22 4.74 -0.68 -14.40
CA GLY A 22 4.49 -1.53 -13.24
C GLY A 22 3.01 -1.51 -12.87
N LYS A 23 2.49 -2.70 -12.57
CA LYS A 23 1.15 -2.90 -12.02
C LYS A 23 1.28 -3.53 -10.64
N GLY A 24 0.64 -2.95 -9.64
CA GLY A 24 0.60 -3.49 -8.29
C GLY A 24 -0.81 -3.46 -7.74
N ILE A 25 -1.19 -4.52 -7.05
CA ILE A 25 -2.46 -4.61 -6.33
C ILE A 25 -2.16 -5.13 -4.93
N VAL A 26 -2.67 -4.45 -3.92
CA VAL A 26 -2.65 -4.90 -2.53
C VAL A 26 -4.08 -5.00 -2.06
N ASN A 27 -4.47 -6.18 -1.59
CA ASN A 27 -5.76 -6.39 -0.92
C ASN A 27 -5.54 -6.65 0.57
N ILE A 28 -6.30 -5.97 1.42
CA ILE A 28 -6.37 -6.20 2.86
C ILE A 28 -7.80 -6.63 3.18
N SER A 29 -7.96 -7.88 3.62
CA SER A 29 -9.28 -8.42 3.95
C SER A 29 -9.72 -8.02 5.36
N THR A 30 -10.98 -8.30 5.68
CA THR A 30 -11.55 -8.21 7.04
C THR A 30 -10.61 -8.80 8.10
N ASP A 31 -10.58 -8.12 9.24
CA ASP A 31 -9.79 -8.43 10.44
C ASP A 31 -8.27 -8.49 10.24
N SER A 32 -7.77 -8.08 9.07
CA SER A 32 -6.35 -8.16 8.73
C SER A 32 -5.68 -6.80 8.84
N LEU A 33 -4.40 -6.80 9.24
CA LEU A 33 -3.63 -5.59 9.50
C LEU A 33 -2.35 -5.56 8.67
N TRP A 34 -2.17 -4.51 7.89
CA TRP A 34 -0.87 -4.20 7.28
C TRP A 34 -0.22 -3.00 7.97
N ASN A 35 0.96 -3.21 8.54
CA ASN A 35 1.79 -2.14 9.09
C ASN A 35 2.97 -1.86 8.15
N LEU A 36 2.95 -0.70 7.49
CA LEU A 36 4.07 -0.19 6.72
C LEU A 36 4.89 0.75 7.61
N LYS A 37 6.04 0.26 8.10
CA LYS A 37 6.86 0.94 9.11
C LYS A 37 8.34 0.67 8.93
N THR A 38 9.24 1.50 9.43
CA THR A 38 10.68 1.21 9.45
C THR A 38 10.97 0.04 10.39
N SER A 39 12.20 -0.48 10.38
CA SER A 39 12.66 -1.44 11.40
C SER A 39 12.54 -0.88 12.83
N SER A 40 12.62 0.44 12.99
CA SER A 40 12.46 1.17 14.25
C SER A 40 11.02 1.57 14.59
N THR A 41 10.01 1.00 13.91
CA THR A 41 8.55 1.19 14.11
C THR A 41 7.92 2.46 13.56
N ASN A 42 8.69 3.42 13.03
CA ASN A 42 8.13 4.64 12.43
C ASN A 42 7.31 4.30 11.19
N ALA A 43 6.08 4.81 11.07
CA ALA A 43 5.29 4.60 9.87
C ALA A 43 6.01 5.18 8.62
N GLN A 44 5.90 4.50 7.47
CA GLN A 44 6.49 4.98 6.21
C GLN A 44 5.44 5.52 5.25
N LEU A 45 5.89 6.33 4.28
CA LEU A 45 5.07 6.77 3.15
C LEU A 45 4.64 5.56 2.33
N LEU A 46 3.33 5.46 2.07
CA LEU A 46 2.79 4.58 1.05
C LEU A 46 2.58 5.36 -0.24
N GLN A 47 3.04 4.81 -1.36
CA GLN A 47 2.84 5.39 -2.67
C GLN A 47 2.10 4.41 -3.58
N VAL A 48 0.97 4.87 -4.10
CA VAL A 48 0.05 4.07 -4.92
C VAL A 48 0.02 4.64 -6.33
N GLY A 49 0.53 3.87 -7.29
CA GLY A 49 0.57 4.22 -8.70
C GLY A 49 1.55 5.35 -9.02
N VAL A 50 2.80 5.28 -8.52
CA VAL A 50 3.77 6.39 -8.67
C VAL A 50 4.08 6.70 -10.12
N LEU A 51 4.72 5.79 -10.85
CA LEU A 51 4.94 5.96 -12.30
C LEU A 51 4.04 5.04 -13.11
N GLY A 52 3.48 4.00 -12.50
CA GLY A 52 2.62 3.01 -13.15
C GLY A 52 1.20 3.01 -12.60
N THR A 53 0.62 1.81 -12.52
CA THR A 53 -0.74 1.59 -12.00
C THR A 53 -0.69 0.86 -10.66
N GLY A 54 -1.23 1.48 -9.62
CA GLY A 54 -1.33 0.89 -8.29
C GLY A 54 -2.75 0.91 -7.77
N GLU A 55 -3.15 -0.16 -7.09
CA GLU A 55 -4.46 -0.31 -6.48
C GLU A 55 -4.30 -0.85 -5.06
N LEU A 56 -4.88 -0.15 -4.08
CA LEU A 56 -4.98 -0.61 -2.70
C LEU A 56 -6.45 -0.84 -2.36
N ASN A 57 -6.84 -2.09 -2.18
CA ASN A 57 -8.19 -2.44 -1.77
C ASN A 57 -8.21 -2.81 -0.30
N ILE A 58 -9.07 -2.15 0.48
CA ILE A 58 -9.30 -2.49 1.89
C ILE A 58 -10.78 -2.80 2.07
N THR A 59 -11.09 -4.06 2.35
CA THR A 59 -12.48 -4.45 2.68
C THR A 59 -12.80 -4.09 4.13
N THR A 60 -14.08 -3.91 4.46
CA THR A 60 -14.55 -3.60 5.83
C THR A 60 -13.86 -4.47 6.89
N GLY A 61 -13.34 -3.83 7.94
CA GLY A 61 -12.60 -4.46 9.03
C GLY A 61 -11.11 -4.70 8.76
N GLY A 62 -10.66 -4.57 7.50
CA GLY A 62 -9.24 -4.52 7.17
C GLY A 62 -8.63 -3.16 7.52
N ILE A 63 -7.35 -3.15 7.91
CA ILE A 63 -6.65 -1.92 8.33
C ILE A 63 -5.27 -1.86 7.66
N GLY A 64 -5.01 -0.76 6.95
CA GLY A 64 -3.67 -0.37 6.50
C GLY A 64 -3.14 0.79 7.33
N LYS A 65 -1.94 0.65 7.91
CA LYS A 65 -1.24 1.71 8.64
C LYS A 65 0.00 2.15 7.87
N ALA A 66 0.01 3.41 7.46
CA ALA A 66 1.12 4.11 6.84
C ALA A 66 1.22 5.51 7.45
N ARG A 67 2.30 6.25 7.17
CA ARG A 67 2.47 7.63 7.65
C ARG A 67 1.54 8.56 6.87
N ASP A 68 1.78 8.60 5.57
CA ASP A 68 0.97 9.30 4.58
C ASP A 68 0.73 8.35 3.42
N THR A 69 -0.27 8.67 2.60
CA THR A 69 -0.51 7.99 1.32
C THR A 69 -0.45 9.01 0.19
N GLN A 70 0.44 8.77 -0.77
CA GLN A 70 0.47 9.49 -2.03
C GLN A 70 -0.21 8.65 -3.11
N ILE A 71 -1.17 9.25 -3.82
CA ILE A 71 -1.90 8.61 -4.90
C ILE A 71 -1.55 9.34 -6.20
N ALA A 72 -0.92 8.63 -7.13
CA ALA A 72 -0.33 9.17 -8.36
C ALA A 72 0.77 10.23 -8.12
N LEU A 73 1.73 10.33 -9.05
CA LEU A 73 2.80 11.35 -9.00
C LEU A 73 2.60 12.46 -10.04
N ASN A 74 2.11 12.10 -11.22
CA ASN A 74 1.93 13.01 -12.36
C ASN A 74 0.72 12.58 -13.21
N ASP A 75 0.54 13.26 -14.34
CA ASP A 75 -0.57 13.08 -15.30
C ASP A 75 -0.59 11.72 -16.02
N LYS A 76 0.51 10.95 -15.96
CA LYS A 76 0.61 9.60 -16.53
C LYS A 76 0.44 8.49 -15.49
N SER A 77 0.52 8.85 -14.22
CA SER A 77 0.39 7.96 -13.08
C SER A 77 -1.06 7.57 -12.81
N LYS A 78 -1.31 6.36 -12.31
CA LYS A 78 -2.66 5.94 -11.90
C LYS A 78 -2.64 5.20 -10.57
N GLY A 79 -3.08 5.87 -9.52
CA GLY A 79 -3.31 5.25 -8.21
C GLY A 79 -4.80 5.18 -7.88
N ASP A 80 -5.22 4.12 -7.20
CA ASP A 80 -6.59 3.92 -6.70
C ASP A 80 -6.56 3.30 -5.30
N VAL A 81 -7.47 3.75 -4.41
CA VAL A 81 -7.51 3.35 -2.98
C VAL A 81 -8.95 3.27 -2.47
#